data_AF-A0A943EBX0-F1
#
_entry.id   AF-A0A943EBX0-F1
#
_cell.length_a   1.000
_cell.length_b   1.000
_cell.length_c   1.000
_cell.angle_alpha   90.00
_cell.angle_beta   90.00
_cell.angle_gamma   90.00
#
_symmetry.space_group_name_H-M   'P 1'
#
loop_
_entity.id
_entity.type
_entity.pdbx_description
1 polymer ?
#
loop_
_entity_poly.entity_id
_entity_poly.type
_entity_poly.pdbx_seq_one_letter_code
_entity_poly.pdbx_strand_id
1 'polypeptide(L)'
;MNLSCSRKIARLLAVLICCALLAGCKGNEQEDVFPDIAHYTVPEQNSMRVTLYFPTEEPSAFSSEVRQVDLPSGKRPSEAVIEQLMRGPQGNLLPACPAHYSLNHVWIIDNVAYIDLHNNGEEEDDLSQFRAVAVRTLNPIFNTDYVLLTVDGNVPIGVQNGLERSSEEKETNKIHLLTYYPDKAGEYLVPKPRSSDKQMSLWVSAFSLLVAGNEPEGTKACFDDQIKVISGRIEADTLYVDLFVPESHTSSPLCYAAYAQTLLHNASGLKRVILSANGTPLQGMEGMSQNPGEFTKESLSDLLGAHITAYYANEDGLLTAVRRAVPMEKASNALTPLYEMLKAPEQGETLASVFPSGIQEKDILDINYDHNTAILNLSDHFYEAVGALSDTAETQLVYGMVNALTDHGGISRVVLLQNGQTRDLMNQTVVIAKPLLRNPGMISKQ
;
A
#
# COMPACT_ATOMS: atom_id res chain seq x y z
N MET A 1 38.17 92.48 1.33
CA MET A 1 38.60 91.28 2.09
C MET A 1 37.33 90.68 2.69
N ASN A 2 36.70 89.64 2.14
CA ASN A 2 36.98 88.25 2.53
C ASN A 2 36.24 87.24 1.62
N LEU A 3 36.46 87.29 0.30
CA LEU A 3 36.07 86.19 -0.60
C LEU A 3 36.85 84.87 -0.33
N SER A 4 37.93 84.95 0.47
CA SER A 4 38.73 83.82 0.95
C SER A 4 38.05 83.03 2.10
N CYS A 5 37.18 83.66 2.88
CA CYS A 5 36.60 83.04 4.09
C CYS A 5 35.42 82.11 3.74
N SER A 6 34.59 82.48 2.76
CA SER A 6 33.44 81.67 2.30
C SER A 6 33.85 80.35 1.62
N ARG A 7 34.93 80.34 0.82
CA ARG A 7 35.42 79.11 0.16
C ARG A 7 36.07 78.10 1.12
N LYS A 8 36.63 78.56 2.24
CA LYS A 8 37.20 77.68 3.27
C LYS A 8 36.10 77.02 4.12
N ILE A 9 35.04 77.75 4.44
CA ILE A 9 33.87 77.22 5.17
C ILE A 9 33.08 76.23 4.29
N ALA A 10 32.89 76.53 3.00
CA ALA A 10 32.24 75.61 2.07
C ALA A 10 33.04 74.31 1.83
N ARG A 11 34.38 74.39 1.80
CA ARG A 11 35.25 73.20 1.72
C ARG A 11 35.27 72.40 3.03
N LEU A 12 35.18 73.06 4.20
CA LEU A 12 35.06 72.36 5.48
C LEU A 12 33.70 71.66 5.61
N LEU A 13 32.61 72.31 5.18
CA LEU A 13 31.26 71.71 5.20
C LEU A 13 31.16 70.53 4.21
N ALA A 14 31.76 70.64 3.01
CA ALA A 14 31.75 69.55 2.04
C ALA A 14 32.56 68.33 2.50
N VAL A 15 33.68 68.54 3.21
CA VAL A 15 34.47 67.44 3.79
C VAL A 15 33.76 66.82 5.00
N LEU A 16 33.09 67.61 5.85
CA LEU A 16 32.27 67.08 6.95
C LEU A 16 31.03 66.31 6.47
N ILE A 17 30.41 66.73 5.37
CA ILE A 17 29.28 66.01 4.75
C ILE A 17 29.76 64.74 4.03
N CYS A 18 30.92 64.73 3.39
CA CYS A 18 31.51 63.52 2.80
C CYS A 18 32.00 62.52 3.87
N CYS A 19 32.49 62.97 5.02
CA CYS A 19 32.86 62.08 6.13
C CYS A 19 31.65 61.54 6.90
N ALA A 20 30.52 62.24 6.90
CA ALA A 20 29.25 61.76 7.48
C ALA A 20 28.52 60.74 6.60
N LEU A 21 28.80 60.70 5.29
CA LEU A 21 28.21 59.73 4.35
C LEU A 21 29.00 58.42 4.20
N LEU A 22 30.16 58.30 4.86
CA LEU A 22 30.97 57.07 4.87
C LEU A 22 30.97 56.35 6.23
N ALA A 23 30.23 56.86 7.21
CA ALA A 23 30.06 56.21 8.50
C ALA A 23 28.72 55.45 8.53
N GLY A 24 28.78 54.14 8.26
CA GLY A 24 27.84 53.20 8.85
C GLY A 24 26.65 52.77 8.00
N CYS A 25 26.90 52.13 6.86
CA CYS A 25 26.18 50.89 6.58
C CYS A 25 27.02 49.75 7.18
N LYS A 26 27.01 49.64 8.52
CA LYS A 26 27.31 48.35 9.14
C LYS A 26 26.09 47.52 8.75
N GLY A 27 26.23 46.71 7.70
CA GLY A 27 25.20 45.74 7.37
C GLY A 27 24.91 45.00 8.67
N ASN A 28 23.69 45.14 9.17
CA ASN A 28 23.18 44.09 10.03
C ASN A 28 23.28 42.87 9.12
N GLU A 29 24.25 41.99 9.39
CA GLU A 29 24.02 40.57 9.21
C GLU A 29 22.74 40.34 9.99
N GLN A 30 21.64 40.40 9.26
CA GLN A 30 20.41 39.80 9.70
C GLN A 30 20.80 38.34 9.76
N GLU A 31 21.27 37.89 10.94
CA GLU A 31 21.19 36.47 11.26
C GLU A 31 19.79 36.10 10.85
N ASP A 32 19.67 35.24 9.84
CA ASP A 32 18.41 34.61 9.51
C ASP A 32 18.01 33.88 10.79
N VAL A 33 17.25 34.58 11.63
CA VAL A 33 16.62 34.00 12.81
C VAL A 33 15.60 33.06 12.20
N PHE A 34 16.02 31.81 12.01
CA PHE A 34 15.11 30.74 11.67
C PHE A 34 13.97 30.83 12.69
N PRO A 35 12.72 31.02 12.23
CA PRO A 35 11.60 31.08 13.15
C PRO A 35 11.62 29.80 13.99
N ASP A 36 11.37 29.90 15.29
CA ASP A 36 11.29 28.73 16.16
C ASP A 36 10.24 27.77 15.58
N ILE A 37 10.71 26.66 14.99
CA ILE A 37 9.85 25.73 14.27
C ILE A 37 9.32 24.75 15.30
N ALA A 38 8.03 24.87 15.60
CA ALA A 38 7.37 23.89 16.46
C ALA A 38 7.51 22.49 15.85
N HIS A 39 8.27 21.62 16.52
CA HIS A 39 8.45 20.24 16.15
C HIS A 39 7.20 19.42 16.40
N TYR A 40 7.06 18.34 15.63
CA TYR A 40 6.15 17.26 15.93
C TYR A 40 6.45 16.70 17.32
N THR A 41 5.44 16.60 18.17
CA THR A 41 5.58 15.95 19.47
C THR A 41 5.37 14.46 19.27
N VAL A 42 6.48 13.70 19.25
CA VAL A 42 6.41 12.24 19.22
C VAL A 42 5.73 11.77 20.51
N PRO A 43 4.57 11.10 20.45
CA PRO A 43 3.86 10.70 21.64
C PRO A 43 4.60 9.54 22.34
N GLU A 44 4.64 9.57 23.68
CA GLU A 44 5.22 8.47 24.47
C GLU A 44 4.41 7.17 24.34
N GLN A 45 3.11 7.30 24.09
CA GLN A 45 2.18 6.21 23.82
C GLN A 45 1.42 6.53 22.54
N ASN A 46 1.60 5.70 21.51
CA ASN A 46 0.82 5.86 20.29
C ASN A 46 -0.59 5.29 20.50
N SER A 47 -1.58 5.98 19.97
CA SER A 47 -2.95 5.48 19.94
C SER A 47 -3.65 6.00 18.70
N MET A 48 -4.82 5.44 18.41
CA MET A 48 -5.69 5.92 17.36
C MET A 48 -7.13 5.96 17.82
N ARG A 49 -7.83 7.04 17.46
CA ARG A 49 -9.28 7.14 17.64
C ARG A 49 -9.97 6.57 16.42
N VAL A 50 -10.78 5.54 16.63
CA VAL A 50 -11.45 4.79 15.56
C VAL A 50 -12.94 4.67 15.77
N THR A 51 -13.67 4.82 14.67
CA THR A 51 -15.10 4.53 14.59
C THR A 51 -15.25 3.06 14.18
N LEU A 52 -15.71 2.22 15.10
CA LEU A 52 -15.94 0.80 14.86
C LEU A 52 -17.42 0.59 14.55
N TYR A 53 -17.72 -0.12 13.46
CA TYR A 53 -19.10 -0.45 13.08
C TYR A 53 -19.48 -1.83 13.60
N PHE A 54 -20.70 -1.97 14.12
CA PHE A 54 -21.23 -3.22 14.64
C PHE A 54 -22.66 -3.46 14.13
N PRO A 55 -23.08 -4.73 13.99
CA PRO A 55 -24.48 -5.06 13.68
C PRO A 55 -25.44 -4.58 14.78
N THR A 56 -26.68 -4.38 14.37
CA THR A 56 -27.82 -4.08 15.26
C THR A 56 -28.84 -5.22 15.20
N GLU A 57 -29.89 -5.16 16.03
CA GLU A 57 -31.01 -6.12 15.95
C GLU A 57 -31.77 -6.04 14.62
N GLU A 58 -31.69 -4.90 13.92
CA GLU A 58 -32.28 -4.74 12.59
C GLU A 58 -31.35 -5.34 11.51
N PRO A 59 -31.82 -6.32 10.71
CA PRO A 59 -31.00 -6.92 9.66
C PRO A 59 -30.46 -5.88 8.67
N SER A 60 -29.16 -5.94 8.39
CA SER A 60 -28.45 -5.02 7.48
C SER A 60 -28.32 -3.56 7.96
N ALA A 61 -28.75 -3.25 9.19
CA ALA A 61 -28.46 -1.97 9.82
C ALA A 61 -27.20 -2.09 10.70
N PHE A 62 -26.29 -1.15 10.52
CA PHE A 62 -25.06 -1.02 11.30
C PHE A 62 -25.10 0.27 12.11
N SER A 63 -24.60 0.20 13.33
CA SER A 63 -24.33 1.39 14.15
C SER A 63 -22.85 1.42 14.50
N SER A 64 -22.37 2.55 14.98
CA SER A 64 -20.97 2.71 15.35
C SER A 64 -20.77 3.16 16.78
N GLU A 65 -19.59 2.88 17.29
CA GLU A 65 -19.05 3.48 18.51
C GLU A 65 -17.62 3.94 18.25
N VAL A 66 -17.15 4.89 19.04
CA VAL A 66 -15.82 5.46 18.89
C VAL A 66 -14.93 5.01 20.03
N ARG A 67 -13.78 4.42 19.72
CA ARG A 67 -12.79 3.96 20.69
C ARG A 67 -11.46 4.64 20.50
N GLN A 68 -10.73 4.80 21.60
CA GLN A 68 -9.29 4.99 21.56
C GLN A 68 -8.63 3.62 21.63
N VAL A 69 -7.70 3.36 20.71
CA VAL A 69 -7.02 2.08 20.54
C VAL A 69 -5.54 2.31 20.67
N ASP A 70 -4.89 1.63 21.61
CA ASP A 70 -3.46 1.74 21.81
C ASP A 70 -2.70 1.04 20.67
N LEU A 71 -1.62 1.66 20.22
CA LEU A 71 -0.73 1.18 19.17
C LEU A 71 0.67 0.96 19.76
N PRO A 72 0.92 -0.17 20.43
CA PRO A 72 2.25 -0.46 20.94
C PRO A 72 3.27 -0.55 19.79
N SER A 73 4.55 -0.37 20.11
CA SER A 73 5.64 -0.39 19.13
C SER A 73 5.57 -1.62 18.22
N GLY A 74 5.66 -1.41 16.90
CA GLY A 74 5.59 -2.48 15.90
C GLY A 74 4.18 -3.03 15.62
N LYS A 75 3.14 -2.63 16.36
CA LYS A 75 1.76 -3.04 16.06
C LYS A 75 1.24 -2.29 14.84
N ARG A 76 0.76 -3.02 13.83
CA ARG A 76 0.15 -2.44 12.64
C ARG A 76 -1.23 -1.86 12.99
N PRO A 77 -1.55 -0.62 12.59
CA PRO A 77 -2.85 -0.02 12.87
C PRO A 77 -4.03 -0.86 12.38
N SER A 78 -3.95 -1.44 11.18
CA SER A 78 -5.01 -2.27 10.60
C SER A 78 -5.36 -3.49 11.45
N GLU A 79 -4.34 -4.19 11.97
CA GLU A 79 -4.54 -5.32 12.88
C GLU A 79 -5.17 -4.88 14.20
N ALA A 80 -4.68 -3.79 14.80
CA ALA A 80 -5.23 -3.28 16.05
C ALA A 80 -6.72 -2.92 15.91
N VAL A 81 -7.12 -2.33 14.78
CA VAL A 81 -8.52 -2.01 14.50
C VAL A 81 -9.39 -3.27 14.37
N ILE A 82 -8.94 -4.27 13.61
CA ILE A 82 -9.69 -5.52 13.46
C ILE A 82 -9.76 -6.31 14.76
N GLU A 83 -8.69 -6.34 15.57
CA GLU A 83 -8.73 -6.95 16.90
C GLU A 83 -9.78 -6.28 17.80
N GLN A 84 -9.93 -4.96 17.74
CA GLN A 84 -10.95 -4.23 18.51
C GLN A 84 -12.36 -4.51 18.02
N LEU A 85 -12.54 -4.67 16.70
CA LEU A 85 -13.79 -5.09 16.10
C LEU A 85 -14.16 -6.52 16.53
N MET A 86 -13.17 -7.44 16.58
CA MET A 86 -13.37 -8.83 17.03
C MET A 86 -13.67 -8.95 18.53
N ARG A 87 -13.18 -8.02 19.37
CA ARG A 87 -13.54 -7.96 20.79
C ARG A 87 -15.04 -7.69 21.03
N GLY A 88 -15.77 -7.26 20.01
CA GLY A 88 -17.19 -6.94 20.11
C GLY A 88 -17.45 -5.55 20.70
N PRO A 89 -18.71 -5.06 20.69
CA PRO A 89 -19.10 -3.72 21.13
C PRO A 89 -19.03 -3.53 22.65
N GLN A 90 -18.94 -2.27 23.11
CA GLN A 90 -18.99 -1.91 24.54
C GLN A 90 -20.38 -1.46 25.00
N GLY A 91 -21.27 -1.15 24.05
CA GLY A 91 -22.67 -0.82 24.30
C GLY A 91 -23.66 -1.94 23.97
N ASN A 92 -24.89 -1.56 23.59
CA ASN A 92 -25.99 -2.48 23.28
C ASN A 92 -26.00 -2.97 21.81
N LEU A 93 -24.87 -2.90 21.12
CA LEU A 93 -24.76 -3.41 19.75
C LEU A 93 -24.46 -4.91 19.78
N LEU A 94 -24.57 -5.58 18.63
CA LEU A 94 -24.28 -7.01 18.53
C LEU A 94 -22.81 -7.24 18.17
N PRO A 95 -22.17 -8.32 18.66
CA PRO A 95 -20.84 -8.69 18.21
C PRO A 95 -20.85 -9.04 16.72
N ALA A 96 -19.81 -8.59 16.01
CA ALA A 96 -19.68 -8.85 14.58
C ALA A 96 -18.97 -10.17 14.26
N CYS A 97 -18.03 -10.58 15.12
CA CYS A 97 -17.20 -11.77 14.93
C CYS A 97 -17.51 -12.80 16.03
N PRO A 98 -17.73 -14.08 15.69
CA PRO A 98 -17.87 -15.15 16.69
C PRO A 98 -16.60 -15.33 17.53
N ALA A 99 -16.77 -15.70 18.80
CA ALA A 99 -15.70 -15.67 19.79
C ALA A 99 -14.57 -16.71 19.58
N HIS A 100 -14.79 -17.72 18.74
CA HIS A 100 -13.80 -18.78 18.48
C HIS A 100 -12.86 -18.44 17.30
N TYR A 101 -13.01 -17.30 16.65
CA TYR A 101 -12.06 -16.84 15.64
C TYR A 101 -10.95 -15.99 16.26
N SER A 102 -9.72 -16.20 15.79
CA SER A 102 -8.58 -15.33 16.07
C SER A 102 -8.04 -14.70 14.80
N LEU A 103 -7.37 -13.56 14.91
CA LEU A 103 -6.79 -12.89 13.76
C LEU A 103 -5.43 -13.51 13.42
N ASN A 104 -5.23 -13.94 12.17
CA ASN A 104 -3.89 -14.29 11.66
C ASN A 104 -3.15 -13.03 11.23
N HIS A 105 -3.74 -12.25 10.32
CA HIS A 105 -3.15 -10.99 9.84
C HIS A 105 -4.18 -10.07 9.18
N VAL A 106 -3.82 -8.79 9.07
CA VAL A 106 -4.49 -7.82 8.21
C VAL A 106 -3.47 -7.13 7.33
N TRP A 107 -3.56 -7.32 6.02
CA TRP A 107 -2.73 -6.61 5.05
C TRP A 107 -3.56 -5.62 4.25
N ILE A 108 -3.00 -4.43 3.98
CA ILE A 108 -3.65 -3.43 3.13
C ILE A 108 -2.76 -3.18 1.93
N ILE A 109 -3.23 -3.59 0.76
CA ILE A 109 -2.49 -3.54 -0.50
C ILE A 109 -3.47 -3.10 -1.59
N ASP A 110 -3.12 -2.07 -2.38
CA ASP A 110 -3.95 -1.55 -3.47
C ASP A 110 -5.41 -1.26 -3.05
N ASN A 111 -5.62 -0.62 -1.89
CA ASN A 111 -6.93 -0.34 -1.28
C ASN A 111 -7.78 -1.59 -0.95
N VAL A 112 -7.20 -2.80 -1.00
CA VAL A 112 -7.85 -4.03 -0.56
C VAL A 112 -7.30 -4.40 0.82
N ALA A 113 -8.19 -4.61 1.78
CA ALA A 113 -7.84 -5.21 3.06
C ALA A 113 -7.98 -6.74 2.97
N TYR A 114 -6.88 -7.45 3.18
CA TYR A 114 -6.81 -8.90 3.26
C TYR A 114 -6.85 -9.26 4.74
N ILE A 115 -8.00 -9.77 5.19
CA ILE A 115 -8.21 -10.20 6.57
C ILE A 115 -8.22 -11.71 6.56
N ASP A 116 -7.24 -12.32 7.22
CA ASP A 116 -7.21 -13.76 7.44
C ASP A 116 -7.44 -14.07 8.91
N LEU A 117 -8.43 -14.91 9.17
CA LEU A 117 -8.76 -15.41 10.49
C LEU A 117 -8.32 -16.86 10.63
N HIS A 118 -8.11 -17.30 11.86
CA HIS A 118 -7.98 -18.71 12.22
C HIS A 118 -9.23 -19.18 12.94
N ASN A 119 -9.76 -20.33 12.55
CA ASN A 119 -10.87 -20.97 13.26
C ASN A 119 -10.34 -21.85 14.40
N ASN A 120 -10.60 -21.46 15.65
CA ASN A 120 -10.27 -22.26 16.83
C ASN A 120 -11.40 -23.24 17.24
N GLY A 121 -12.50 -23.27 16.48
CA GLY A 121 -13.65 -24.16 16.63
C GLY A 121 -13.67 -25.28 15.58
N GLU A 122 -14.62 -26.21 15.73
CA GLU A 122 -14.79 -27.33 14.78
C GLU A 122 -15.73 -27.00 13.61
N GLU A 123 -16.69 -26.09 13.83
CA GLU A 123 -17.66 -25.64 12.83
C GLU A 123 -17.33 -24.22 12.37
N GLU A 124 -17.63 -23.91 11.11
CA GLU A 124 -17.39 -22.59 10.51
C GLU A 124 -18.72 -21.82 10.44
N ASP A 125 -18.71 -20.57 10.89
CA ASP A 125 -19.86 -19.66 10.86
C ASP A 125 -19.96 -18.88 9.54
N ASP A 126 -21.15 -18.34 9.25
CA ASP A 126 -21.30 -17.32 8.21
C ASP A 126 -20.71 -15.98 8.68
N LEU A 127 -19.55 -15.63 8.13
CA LEU A 127 -18.83 -14.41 8.46
C LEU A 127 -19.21 -13.20 7.59
N SER A 128 -20.32 -13.27 6.83
CA SER A 128 -20.76 -12.18 5.94
C SER A 128 -20.99 -10.86 6.69
N GLN A 129 -21.55 -10.92 7.91
CA GLN A 129 -21.76 -9.71 8.72
C GLN A 129 -20.43 -9.11 9.20
N PHE A 130 -19.50 -9.94 9.68
CA PHE A 130 -18.16 -9.50 10.06
C PHE A 130 -17.46 -8.79 8.90
N ARG A 131 -17.48 -9.42 7.72
CA ARG A 131 -16.91 -8.86 6.49
C ARG A 131 -17.50 -7.49 6.14
N ALA A 132 -18.82 -7.36 6.23
CA ALA A 132 -19.54 -6.12 5.94
C ALA A 132 -19.18 -4.97 6.90
N VAL A 133 -19.03 -5.24 8.20
CA VAL A 133 -18.63 -4.18 9.15
C VAL A 133 -17.13 -3.90 9.10
N ALA A 134 -16.30 -4.88 8.73
CA ALA A 134 -14.86 -4.70 8.58
C ALA A 134 -14.56 -3.67 7.49
N VAL A 135 -15.18 -3.78 6.31
CA VAL A 135 -14.93 -2.81 5.22
C VAL A 135 -15.38 -1.39 5.60
N ARG A 136 -16.50 -1.25 6.32
CA ARG A 136 -17.01 0.05 6.81
C ARG A 136 -16.12 0.66 7.88
N THR A 137 -15.50 -0.18 8.70
CA THR A 137 -14.57 0.24 9.75
C THR A 137 -13.22 0.65 9.17
N LEU A 138 -12.69 -0.10 8.19
CA LEU A 138 -11.37 0.16 7.62
C LEU A 138 -11.37 1.31 6.60
N ASN A 139 -12.43 1.48 5.82
CA ASN A 139 -12.47 2.46 4.74
C ASN A 139 -12.15 3.91 5.18
N PRO A 140 -12.77 4.47 6.24
CA PRO A 140 -12.52 5.87 6.64
C PRO A 140 -11.10 6.14 7.13
N ILE A 141 -10.37 5.10 7.54
CA ILE A 141 -9.05 5.21 8.18
C ILE A 141 -7.94 4.92 7.18
N PHE A 142 -8.10 3.82 6.43
CA PHE A 142 -7.05 3.27 5.57
C PHE A 142 -7.36 3.39 4.08
N ASN A 143 -8.48 4.05 3.73
CA ASN A 143 -8.94 4.23 2.36
C ASN A 143 -9.10 2.89 1.61
N THR A 144 -9.56 1.85 2.33
CA THR A 144 -9.81 0.53 1.74
C THR A 144 -11.15 0.52 1.01
N ASP A 145 -11.14 0.21 -0.27
CA ASP A 145 -12.35 0.09 -1.09
C ASP A 145 -12.98 -1.30 -0.98
N TYR A 146 -12.14 -2.31 -0.68
CA TYR A 146 -12.55 -3.71 -0.62
C TYR A 146 -12.00 -4.43 0.61
N VAL A 147 -12.70 -5.47 1.05
CA VAL A 147 -12.21 -6.48 1.98
C VAL A 147 -12.28 -7.85 1.31
N LEU A 148 -11.15 -8.57 1.28
CA LEU A 148 -11.12 -10.02 1.15
C LEU A 148 -11.07 -10.60 2.57
N LEU A 149 -12.02 -11.47 2.90
CA LEU A 149 -12.03 -12.21 4.16
C LEU A 149 -11.77 -13.68 3.88
N THR A 150 -10.77 -14.23 4.56
CA THR A 150 -10.44 -15.66 4.53
C THR A 150 -10.38 -16.24 5.94
N VAL A 151 -10.61 -17.54 6.05
CA VAL A 151 -10.36 -18.36 7.24
C VAL A 151 -9.35 -19.42 6.85
N ASP A 152 -8.16 -19.37 7.47
CA ASP A 152 -7.01 -20.18 7.13
C ASP A 152 -6.68 -20.12 5.62
N GLY A 153 -6.96 -18.95 5.03
CA GLY A 153 -6.87 -18.56 3.62
C GLY A 153 -7.92 -19.08 2.65
N ASN A 154 -8.93 -19.79 3.11
CA ASN A 154 -10.06 -20.14 2.25
C ASN A 154 -11.17 -19.11 2.43
N VAL A 155 -11.92 -18.79 1.37
CA VAL A 155 -13.10 -17.93 1.51
C VAL A 155 -14.16 -18.69 2.31
N PRO A 156 -14.68 -18.12 3.41
CA PRO A 156 -15.58 -18.85 4.31
C PRO A 156 -16.87 -19.31 3.64
N ILE A 157 -17.50 -20.34 4.21
CA ILE A 157 -18.84 -20.78 3.78
C ILE A 157 -19.86 -19.64 4.00
N GLY A 158 -20.76 -19.43 3.03
CA GLY A 158 -21.79 -18.37 3.06
C GLY A 158 -21.33 -17.01 2.50
N VAL A 159 -20.02 -16.75 2.50
CA VAL A 159 -19.43 -15.49 2.04
C VAL A 159 -19.41 -15.40 0.50
N GLN A 160 -20.30 -14.58 -0.07
CA GLN A 160 -20.42 -14.47 -1.53
C GLN A 160 -19.32 -13.59 -2.17
N ASN A 161 -18.85 -14.02 -3.35
CA ASN A 161 -18.03 -13.26 -4.31
C ASN A 161 -16.67 -12.72 -3.82
N GLY A 162 -16.04 -13.32 -2.81
CA GLY A 162 -14.67 -12.99 -2.37
C GLY A 162 -14.51 -11.60 -1.73
N LEU A 163 -14.80 -10.54 -2.49
CA LEU A 163 -14.69 -9.15 -2.09
C LEU A 163 -16.00 -8.57 -1.55
N GLU A 164 -15.89 -7.87 -0.42
CA GLU A 164 -16.90 -6.94 0.07
C GLU A 164 -16.49 -5.50 -0.25
N ARG A 165 -17.45 -4.65 -0.64
CA ARG A 165 -17.19 -3.25 -1.02
C ARG A 165 -17.55 -2.28 0.10
N SER A 166 -16.81 -1.18 0.18
CA SER A 166 -17.17 -0.04 1.05
C SER A 166 -18.39 0.74 0.55
N SER A 167 -18.60 0.78 -0.77
CA SER A 167 -19.73 1.51 -1.38
C SER A 167 -21.08 0.89 -1.07
N GLU A 168 -22.05 1.75 -0.76
CA GLU A 168 -23.46 1.37 -0.53
C GLU A 168 -24.27 1.25 -1.83
N GLU A 169 -23.71 1.66 -2.98
CA GLU A 169 -24.38 1.55 -4.27
C GLU A 169 -24.53 0.08 -4.69
N LYS A 170 -25.78 -0.38 -4.76
CA LYS A 170 -26.10 -1.74 -5.20
C LYS A 170 -26.03 -1.84 -6.72
N GLU A 171 -24.85 -2.20 -7.24
CA GLU A 171 -24.69 -2.64 -8.63
C GLU A 171 -25.12 -4.10 -8.78
N THR A 172 -26.43 -4.38 -8.83
CA THR A 172 -26.97 -5.76 -8.82
C THR A 172 -26.60 -6.59 -10.04
N ASN A 173 -26.22 -5.93 -11.14
CA ASN A 173 -25.85 -6.58 -12.40
C ASN A 173 -24.34 -6.79 -12.54
N LYS A 174 -23.53 -6.35 -11.58
CA LYS A 174 -22.09 -6.57 -11.59
C LYS A 174 -21.67 -7.57 -10.53
N ILE A 175 -20.55 -8.21 -10.78
CA ILE A 175 -19.80 -8.98 -9.80
C ILE A 175 -18.44 -8.32 -9.63
N HIS A 176 -17.97 -8.21 -8.38
CA HIS A 176 -16.64 -7.71 -8.06
C HIS A 176 -15.80 -8.88 -7.61
N LEU A 177 -14.64 -9.03 -8.23
CA LEU A 177 -13.77 -10.18 -8.04
C LEU A 177 -12.37 -9.69 -7.74
N LEU A 178 -11.67 -10.41 -6.85
CA LEU A 178 -10.23 -10.29 -6.75
C LEU A 178 -9.60 -11.17 -7.84
N THR A 179 -9.19 -10.55 -8.93
CA THR A 179 -8.62 -11.26 -10.09
C THR A 179 -7.11 -11.20 -10.05
N TYR A 180 -6.46 -12.33 -10.31
CA TYR A 180 -5.01 -12.45 -10.29
C TYR A 180 -4.47 -12.38 -11.71
N TYR A 181 -3.38 -11.66 -11.91
CA TYR A 181 -2.71 -11.56 -13.20
C TYR A 181 -1.21 -11.79 -13.02
N PRO A 182 -0.52 -12.43 -13.98
CA PRO A 182 0.94 -12.43 -13.99
C PRO A 182 1.45 -11.00 -14.07
N ASP A 183 2.47 -10.69 -13.28
CA ASP A 183 3.17 -9.42 -13.34
C ASP A 183 3.96 -9.28 -14.67
N LYS A 184 4.56 -8.11 -14.90
CA LYS A 184 5.34 -7.86 -16.13
C LYS A 184 6.59 -8.73 -16.23
N ALA A 185 7.20 -9.16 -15.13
CA ALA A 185 8.30 -10.13 -15.19
C ALA A 185 7.77 -11.53 -15.49
N GLY A 186 6.56 -11.87 -15.03
CA GLY A 186 6.02 -13.22 -15.07
C GLY A 186 6.63 -14.09 -13.97
N GLU A 187 6.88 -13.49 -12.81
CA GLU A 187 7.39 -14.14 -11.60
C GLU A 187 6.27 -14.34 -10.58
N TYR A 188 5.32 -13.38 -10.49
CA TYR A 188 4.26 -13.40 -9.50
C TYR A 188 2.88 -13.23 -10.12
N LEU A 189 1.88 -13.78 -9.43
CA LEU A 189 0.46 -13.48 -9.59
C LEU A 189 0.10 -12.31 -8.67
N VAL A 190 -0.21 -11.16 -9.26
CA VAL A 190 -0.61 -9.97 -8.54
C VAL A 190 -2.13 -9.79 -8.51
N PRO A 191 -2.73 -9.54 -7.34
CA PRO A 191 -4.17 -9.35 -7.22
C PRO A 191 -4.60 -7.98 -7.72
N LYS A 192 -5.75 -7.92 -8.38
CA LYS A 192 -6.41 -6.70 -8.83
C LYS A 192 -7.91 -6.81 -8.58
N PRO A 193 -8.53 -5.89 -7.82
CA PRO A 193 -9.97 -5.82 -7.74
C PRO A 193 -10.53 -5.42 -9.12
N ARG A 194 -11.40 -6.26 -9.67
CA ARG A 194 -12.03 -6.07 -10.98
C ARG A 194 -13.53 -6.23 -10.86
N SER A 195 -14.25 -5.71 -11.82
CA SER A 195 -15.70 -5.92 -11.94
C SER A 195 -16.04 -6.33 -13.36
N SER A 196 -17.00 -7.24 -13.49
CA SER A 196 -17.61 -7.59 -14.78
C SER A 196 -19.13 -7.64 -14.64
N ASP A 197 -19.81 -7.62 -15.77
CA ASP A 197 -21.24 -7.93 -15.81
C ASP A 197 -21.44 -9.37 -15.34
N LYS A 198 -22.40 -9.56 -14.44
CA LYS A 198 -22.70 -10.84 -13.83
C LYS A 198 -23.12 -11.84 -14.91
N GLN A 199 -22.29 -12.85 -15.13
CA GLN A 199 -22.61 -13.97 -16.00
C GLN A 199 -23.41 -15.03 -15.25
N MET A 200 -23.87 -16.05 -15.99
CA MET A 200 -24.62 -17.17 -15.40
C MET A 200 -23.83 -17.93 -14.32
N SER A 201 -22.49 -17.92 -14.40
CA SER A 201 -21.63 -18.56 -13.41
C SER A 201 -20.39 -17.71 -13.08
N LEU A 202 -19.88 -17.92 -11.87
CA LEU A 202 -18.67 -17.28 -11.36
C LEU A 202 -17.45 -17.58 -12.24
N TRP A 203 -17.27 -18.84 -12.64
CA TRP A 203 -16.10 -19.25 -13.44
C TRP A 203 -16.08 -18.61 -14.82
N VAL A 204 -17.23 -18.41 -15.47
CA VAL A 204 -17.29 -17.65 -16.73
C VAL A 204 -16.97 -16.17 -16.50
N SER A 205 -17.51 -15.59 -15.43
CA SER A 205 -17.24 -14.18 -15.07
C SER A 205 -15.76 -13.95 -14.78
N ALA A 206 -15.14 -14.83 -14.00
CA ALA A 206 -13.72 -14.79 -13.66
C ALA A 206 -12.84 -14.98 -14.90
N PHE A 207 -13.14 -15.96 -15.75
CA PHE A 207 -12.38 -16.20 -16.97
C PHE A 207 -12.42 -15.00 -17.92
N SER A 208 -13.59 -14.37 -18.07
CA SER A 208 -13.75 -13.21 -18.97
C SER A 208 -12.81 -12.04 -18.62
N LEU A 209 -12.48 -11.86 -17.34
CA LEU A 209 -11.57 -10.80 -16.87
C LEU A 209 -10.10 -11.12 -17.20
N LEU A 210 -9.76 -12.37 -17.48
CA LEU A 210 -8.42 -12.85 -17.82
C LEU A 210 -8.17 -12.95 -19.32
N VAL A 211 -9.19 -12.69 -20.15
CA VAL A 211 -9.04 -12.62 -21.61
C VAL A 211 -8.36 -11.31 -22.01
N ALA A 212 -7.44 -11.38 -22.97
CA ALA A 212 -6.63 -10.30 -23.47
C ALA A 212 -7.47 -9.07 -23.85
N GLY A 213 -6.94 -7.89 -23.53
CA GLY A 213 -7.65 -6.61 -23.61
C GLY A 213 -8.32 -6.19 -22.30
N ASN A 214 -8.34 -7.05 -21.27
CA ASN A 214 -8.87 -6.74 -19.94
C ASN A 214 -7.81 -6.58 -18.86
N GLU A 215 -6.53 -6.80 -19.19
CA GLU A 215 -5.42 -6.77 -18.25
C GLU A 215 -5.22 -5.38 -17.61
N PRO A 216 -5.07 -5.31 -16.28
CA PRO A 216 -4.71 -4.07 -15.60
C PRO A 216 -3.31 -3.59 -15.97
N GLU A 217 -3.10 -2.28 -15.85
CA GLU A 217 -1.79 -1.68 -16.00
C GLU A 217 -0.75 -2.34 -15.06
N GLY A 218 0.42 -2.66 -15.61
CA GLY A 218 1.49 -3.30 -14.84
C GLY A 218 1.40 -4.84 -14.83
N THR A 219 0.49 -5.44 -15.58
CA THR A 219 0.32 -6.90 -15.66
C THR A 219 0.42 -7.41 -17.10
N LYS A 220 0.46 -8.74 -17.29
CA LYS A 220 0.40 -9.41 -18.59
C LYS A 220 -1.01 -9.95 -18.86
N ALA A 221 -1.41 -9.95 -20.14
CA ALA A 221 -2.59 -10.67 -20.60
C ALA A 221 -2.44 -12.18 -20.36
N CYS A 222 -3.54 -12.86 -20.00
CA CYS A 222 -3.52 -14.29 -19.68
C CYS A 222 -3.95 -15.18 -20.85
N PHE A 223 -5.19 -15.06 -21.30
CA PHE A 223 -5.78 -15.90 -22.34
C PHE A 223 -6.16 -15.04 -23.55
N ASP A 224 -6.14 -15.60 -24.76
CA ASP A 224 -6.77 -14.95 -25.91
C ASP A 224 -8.26 -15.33 -26.02
N ASP A 225 -8.92 -14.86 -27.08
CA ASP A 225 -10.34 -15.13 -27.33
C ASP A 225 -10.62 -16.52 -27.92
N GLN A 226 -9.59 -17.32 -28.20
CA GLN A 226 -9.71 -18.66 -28.73
C GLN A 226 -9.99 -19.69 -27.64
N ILE A 227 -9.54 -19.43 -26.41
CA ILE A 227 -9.84 -20.26 -25.25
C ILE A 227 -11.22 -19.88 -24.69
N LYS A 228 -12.02 -20.89 -24.37
CA LYS A 228 -13.37 -20.70 -23.83
C LYS A 228 -13.63 -21.62 -22.66
N VAL A 229 -14.48 -21.20 -21.73
CA VAL A 229 -14.99 -22.12 -20.71
C VAL A 229 -16.08 -23.00 -21.33
N ILE A 230 -15.89 -24.32 -21.28
CA ILE A 230 -16.87 -25.31 -21.73
C ILE A 230 -17.91 -25.54 -20.63
N SER A 231 -17.44 -25.84 -19.43
CA SER A 231 -18.30 -26.18 -18.30
C SER A 231 -17.62 -25.91 -16.97
N GLY A 232 -18.43 -25.80 -15.92
CA GLY A 232 -17.94 -25.82 -14.55
C GLY A 232 -18.97 -26.45 -13.63
N ARG A 233 -18.50 -27.08 -12.55
CA ARG A 233 -19.34 -27.68 -11.52
C ARG A 233 -18.61 -27.71 -10.19
N ILE A 234 -19.36 -27.56 -9.11
CA ILE A 234 -18.85 -27.67 -7.75
C ILE A 234 -19.30 -29.01 -7.18
N GLU A 235 -18.37 -29.78 -6.63
CA GLU A 235 -18.64 -30.99 -5.85
C GLU A 235 -17.93 -30.83 -4.51
N ALA A 236 -18.71 -30.79 -3.42
CA ALA A 236 -18.20 -30.46 -2.07
C ALA A 236 -17.36 -29.17 -2.07
N ASP A 237 -16.07 -29.27 -1.76
CA ASP A 237 -15.11 -28.14 -1.66
C ASP A 237 -14.26 -27.95 -2.93
N THR A 238 -14.62 -28.62 -4.02
CA THR A 238 -13.83 -28.66 -5.25
C THR A 238 -14.62 -28.11 -6.43
N LEU A 239 -14.04 -27.11 -7.10
CA LEU A 239 -14.56 -26.59 -8.36
C LEU A 239 -13.82 -27.22 -9.55
N TYR A 240 -14.56 -27.91 -10.40
CA TYR A 240 -14.07 -28.42 -11.68
C TYR A 240 -14.42 -27.43 -12.78
N VAL A 241 -13.45 -27.07 -13.61
CA VAL A 241 -13.67 -26.24 -14.81
C VAL A 241 -13.00 -26.91 -16.01
N ASP A 242 -13.76 -27.08 -17.09
CA ASP A 242 -13.24 -27.55 -18.36
C ASP A 242 -13.15 -26.40 -19.36
N LEU A 243 -12.00 -26.27 -20.00
CA LEU A 243 -11.67 -25.23 -20.96
C LEU A 243 -11.52 -25.84 -22.35
N PHE A 244 -12.07 -25.15 -23.35
CA PHE A 244 -11.72 -25.41 -24.73
C PHE A 244 -10.39 -24.75 -25.03
N VAL A 245 -9.40 -25.55 -25.46
CA VAL A 245 -8.07 -25.06 -25.86
C VAL A 245 -7.75 -25.62 -27.24
N PRO A 246 -7.60 -24.78 -28.29
CA PRO A 246 -7.21 -25.27 -29.61
C PRO A 246 -5.86 -26.00 -29.57
N GLU A 247 -5.69 -27.07 -30.36
CA GLU A 247 -4.45 -27.88 -30.37
C GLU A 247 -3.18 -27.06 -30.70
N SER A 248 -3.32 -26.00 -31.50
CA SER A 248 -2.22 -25.11 -31.87
C SER A 248 -1.99 -23.97 -30.88
N HIS A 249 -2.81 -23.85 -29.84
CA HIS A 249 -2.76 -22.75 -28.89
C HIS A 249 -1.93 -23.12 -27.67
N THR A 250 -1.16 -22.16 -27.19
CA THR A 250 -0.37 -22.28 -25.95
C THR A 250 -0.55 -21.01 -25.14
N SER A 251 -0.99 -21.13 -23.89
CA SER A 251 -1.00 -20.03 -22.91
C SER A 251 0.12 -20.25 -21.90
N SER A 252 0.57 -19.18 -21.24
CA SER A 252 1.53 -19.31 -20.15
C SER A 252 0.97 -20.21 -19.03
N PRO A 253 1.78 -21.12 -18.45
CA PRO A 253 1.36 -21.91 -17.28
C PRO A 253 0.81 -21.05 -16.14
N LEU A 254 1.39 -19.87 -15.90
CA LEU A 254 0.91 -18.90 -14.91
C LEU A 254 -0.52 -18.41 -15.16
N CYS A 255 -1.03 -18.45 -16.39
CA CYS A 255 -2.40 -18.03 -16.68
C CYS A 255 -3.43 -18.98 -16.05
N TYR A 256 -3.13 -20.28 -16.05
CA TYR A 256 -3.98 -21.28 -15.40
C TYR A 256 -3.92 -21.15 -13.88
N ALA A 257 -2.74 -20.87 -13.32
CA ALA A 257 -2.57 -20.54 -11.91
C ALA A 257 -3.33 -19.26 -11.52
N ALA A 258 -3.26 -18.21 -12.34
CA ALA A 258 -3.98 -16.96 -12.18
C ALA A 258 -5.50 -17.18 -12.14
N TYR A 259 -6.01 -18.02 -13.06
CA TYR A 259 -7.42 -18.37 -13.10
C TYR A 259 -7.84 -19.21 -11.89
N ALA A 260 -7.06 -20.23 -11.52
CA ALA A 260 -7.34 -21.05 -10.34
C ALA A 260 -7.34 -20.22 -9.05
N GLN A 261 -6.33 -19.35 -8.86
CA GLN A 261 -6.26 -18.44 -7.72
C GLN A 261 -7.46 -17.48 -7.67
N THR A 262 -7.84 -16.93 -8.83
CA THR A 262 -9.05 -16.09 -8.94
C THR A 262 -10.29 -16.87 -8.52
N LEU A 263 -10.45 -18.13 -8.90
CA LEU A 263 -11.60 -18.93 -8.49
C LEU A 263 -11.59 -19.22 -6.98
N LEU A 264 -10.44 -19.61 -6.42
CA LEU A 264 -10.27 -19.91 -4.99
C LEU A 264 -10.62 -18.71 -4.10
N HIS A 265 -10.23 -17.49 -4.50
CA HIS A 265 -10.48 -16.28 -3.71
C HIS A 265 -11.84 -15.62 -3.94
N ASN A 266 -12.69 -16.18 -4.82
CA ASN A 266 -14.01 -15.60 -5.09
C ASN A 266 -15.18 -16.56 -4.93
N ALA A 267 -14.92 -17.83 -4.62
CA ALA A 267 -15.93 -18.84 -4.38
C ALA A 267 -15.91 -19.31 -2.93
N SER A 268 -17.09 -19.27 -2.30
CA SER A 268 -17.28 -19.68 -0.90
C SER A 268 -16.98 -21.18 -0.70
N GLY A 269 -16.22 -21.50 0.36
CA GLY A 269 -15.98 -22.86 0.81
C GLY A 269 -15.11 -23.73 -0.11
N LEU A 270 -14.53 -23.15 -1.17
CA LEU A 270 -13.62 -23.90 -2.03
C LEU A 270 -12.25 -24.06 -1.37
N LYS A 271 -11.73 -25.29 -1.42
CA LYS A 271 -10.35 -25.61 -1.06
C LYS A 271 -9.50 -25.96 -2.28
N ARG A 272 -10.16 -26.37 -3.37
CA ARG A 272 -9.51 -26.93 -4.56
C ARG A 272 -10.19 -26.45 -5.84
N VAL A 273 -9.38 -26.24 -6.86
CA VAL A 273 -9.83 -26.03 -8.24
C VAL A 273 -9.15 -27.07 -9.13
N ILE A 274 -9.92 -27.76 -9.95
CA ILE A 274 -9.41 -28.70 -10.95
C ILE A 274 -9.71 -28.16 -12.34
N LEU A 275 -8.66 -27.83 -13.08
CA LEU A 275 -8.74 -27.33 -14.45
C LEU A 275 -8.42 -28.44 -15.45
N SER A 276 -9.27 -28.55 -16.48
CA SER A 276 -9.10 -29.44 -17.63
C SER A 276 -9.07 -28.65 -18.94
N ALA A 277 -8.38 -29.20 -19.94
CA ALA A 277 -8.46 -28.77 -21.33
C ALA A 277 -9.08 -29.88 -22.18
N ASN A 278 -10.19 -29.56 -22.86
CA ASN A 278 -10.95 -30.48 -23.71
C ASN A 278 -11.26 -31.82 -23.01
N GLY A 279 -11.68 -31.77 -21.75
CA GLY A 279 -12.02 -32.93 -20.93
C GLY A 279 -10.84 -33.65 -20.27
N THR A 280 -9.60 -33.24 -20.54
CA THR A 280 -8.39 -33.85 -19.94
C THR A 280 -7.78 -32.93 -18.89
N PRO A 281 -7.54 -33.37 -17.64
CA PRO A 281 -6.90 -32.54 -16.62
C PRO A 281 -5.54 -32.00 -17.09
N LEU A 282 -5.27 -30.73 -16.79
CA LEU A 282 -4.01 -30.08 -17.15
C LEU A 282 -2.81 -30.80 -16.51
N GLN A 283 -1.65 -30.71 -17.14
CA GLN A 283 -0.42 -31.38 -16.71
C GLN A 283 0.73 -30.38 -16.65
N GLY A 284 1.54 -30.45 -15.59
CA GLY A 284 2.79 -29.69 -15.49
C GLY A 284 2.63 -28.17 -15.54
N MET A 285 1.47 -27.64 -15.12
CA MET A 285 1.30 -26.19 -15.00
C MET A 285 1.97 -25.70 -13.72
N GLU A 286 2.46 -24.46 -13.78
CA GLU A 286 3.04 -23.78 -12.63
C GLU A 286 1.99 -23.60 -11.52
N GLY A 287 2.37 -23.82 -10.27
CA GLY A 287 1.45 -23.73 -9.13
C GLY A 287 0.44 -24.88 -8.99
N MET A 288 0.51 -25.92 -9.83
CA MET A 288 -0.25 -27.15 -9.62
C MET A 288 0.25 -27.92 -8.40
N SER A 289 -0.68 -28.61 -7.75
CA SER A 289 -0.38 -29.67 -6.80
C SER A 289 0.20 -30.92 -7.49
N GLN A 290 0.37 -32.01 -6.73
CA GLN A 290 0.78 -33.31 -7.29
C GLN A 290 -0.33 -33.98 -8.13
N ASN A 291 -1.59 -33.59 -7.95
CA ASN A 291 -2.70 -34.16 -8.71
C ASN A 291 -2.90 -33.37 -10.02
N PRO A 292 -3.11 -34.06 -11.16
CA PRO A 292 -3.36 -33.40 -12.44
C PRO A 292 -4.49 -32.36 -12.42
N GLY A 293 -4.21 -31.18 -12.94
CA GLY A 293 -5.13 -30.05 -13.02
C GLY A 293 -5.51 -29.42 -11.68
N GLU A 294 -5.09 -29.99 -10.55
CA GLU A 294 -5.48 -29.53 -9.21
C GLU A 294 -4.58 -28.39 -8.74
N PHE A 295 -5.23 -27.31 -8.30
CA PHE A 295 -4.64 -26.16 -7.65
C PHE A 295 -5.28 -25.97 -6.27
N THR A 296 -4.46 -25.66 -5.28
CA THR A 296 -4.88 -25.32 -3.91
C THR A 296 -4.24 -24.00 -3.50
N LYS A 297 -4.70 -23.42 -2.38
CA LYS A 297 -4.03 -22.23 -1.81
C LYS A 297 -2.55 -22.51 -1.55
N GLU A 298 -2.24 -23.68 -0.98
CA GLU A 298 -0.88 -24.07 -0.61
C GLU A 298 0.01 -24.28 -1.84
N SER A 299 -0.54 -24.83 -2.94
CA SER A 299 0.26 -25.00 -4.17
C SER A 299 0.53 -23.68 -4.89
N LEU A 300 -0.27 -22.64 -4.61
CA LEU A 300 -0.18 -21.33 -5.24
C LEU A 300 0.53 -20.28 -4.38
N SER A 301 0.81 -20.55 -3.10
CA SER A 301 1.27 -19.54 -2.13
C SER A 301 2.55 -18.82 -2.58
N ASP A 302 3.49 -19.56 -3.16
CA ASP A 302 4.80 -19.04 -3.56
C ASP A 302 4.73 -18.18 -4.83
N LEU A 303 3.62 -18.28 -5.58
CA LEU A 303 3.37 -17.45 -6.75
C LEU A 303 2.69 -16.14 -6.38
N LEU A 304 2.19 -15.98 -5.15
CA LEU A 304 1.44 -14.77 -4.79
C LEU A 304 2.38 -13.60 -4.53
N GLY A 305 2.19 -12.54 -5.32
CA GLY A 305 2.87 -11.28 -5.14
C GLY A 305 1.90 -10.12 -5.05
N ALA A 306 2.47 -8.95 -4.80
CA ALA A 306 1.76 -7.68 -4.87
C ALA A 306 2.69 -6.60 -5.40
N HIS A 307 2.09 -5.55 -5.97
CA HIS A 307 2.86 -4.41 -6.42
C HIS A 307 3.18 -3.47 -5.27
N ILE A 308 4.45 -3.05 -5.19
CA ILE A 308 4.89 -1.89 -4.45
C ILE A 308 5.39 -0.83 -5.43
N THR A 309 5.41 0.43 -5.01
CA THR A 309 5.97 1.53 -5.81
C THR A 309 7.32 1.94 -5.22
N ALA A 310 8.38 1.75 -6.00
CA ALA A 310 9.71 2.28 -5.71
C ALA A 310 9.92 3.60 -6.46
N TYR A 311 10.59 4.56 -5.82
CA TYR A 311 10.86 5.88 -6.39
C TYR A 311 12.35 6.06 -6.66
N TYR A 312 12.67 6.48 -7.88
CA TYR A 312 14.04 6.71 -8.32
C TYR A 312 14.23 8.16 -8.76
N ALA A 313 15.42 8.71 -8.56
CA ALA A 313 15.77 10.04 -9.03
C ALA A 313 15.87 10.03 -10.57
N ASN A 314 15.38 11.11 -11.19
CA ASN A 314 15.60 11.39 -12.61
C ASN A 314 16.41 12.68 -12.81
N GLU A 315 16.84 12.89 -14.05
CA GLU A 315 17.75 13.98 -14.44
C GLU A 315 17.11 15.38 -14.33
N ASP A 316 15.77 15.46 -14.33
CA ASP A 316 15.02 16.72 -14.21
C ASP A 316 14.86 17.19 -12.75
N GLY A 317 15.45 16.47 -11.79
CA GLY A 317 15.28 16.74 -10.36
C GLY A 317 13.93 16.24 -9.80
N LEU A 318 13.20 15.43 -10.57
CA LEU A 318 11.94 14.79 -10.18
C LEU A 318 12.17 13.31 -9.81
N LEU A 319 11.07 12.61 -9.53
CA LEU A 319 11.03 11.20 -9.17
C LEU A 319 10.32 10.39 -10.24
N THR A 320 10.90 9.27 -10.64
CA THR A 320 10.25 8.27 -11.47
C THR A 320 9.67 7.17 -10.57
N ALA A 321 8.35 6.99 -10.62
CA ALA A 321 7.66 5.89 -9.94
C ALA A 321 7.78 4.60 -10.76
N VAL A 322 8.23 3.52 -10.12
CA VAL A 322 8.38 2.20 -10.74
C VAL A 322 7.66 1.16 -9.90
N ARG A 323 6.69 0.47 -10.53
CA ARG A 323 5.97 -0.63 -9.89
C ARG A 323 6.84 -1.89 -9.93
N ARG A 324 7.04 -2.51 -8.77
CA ARG A 324 7.74 -3.80 -8.60
C ARG A 324 6.80 -4.82 -8.01
N ALA A 325 6.81 -6.03 -8.53
CA ALA A 325 6.16 -7.16 -7.88
C ALA A 325 7.11 -7.73 -6.82
N VAL A 326 6.59 -7.96 -5.62
CA VAL A 326 7.30 -8.63 -4.52
C VAL A 326 6.39 -9.68 -3.91
N PRO A 327 6.92 -10.69 -3.19
CA PRO A 327 6.10 -11.64 -2.46
C PRO A 327 5.05 -10.96 -1.58
N MET A 328 3.83 -11.51 -1.55
CA MET A 328 2.67 -10.90 -0.88
C MET A 328 2.95 -10.52 0.59
N GLU A 329 3.60 -11.41 1.34
CA GLU A 329 3.97 -11.16 2.74
C GLU A 329 4.89 -9.94 2.88
N LYS A 330 5.85 -9.78 1.96
CA LYS A 330 6.76 -8.62 1.94
C LYS A 330 5.99 -7.34 1.62
N ALA A 331 5.10 -7.34 0.64
CA ALA A 331 4.29 -6.16 0.31
C ALA A 331 3.45 -5.65 1.50
N SER A 332 3.11 -6.53 2.46
CA SER A 332 2.41 -6.11 3.67
C SER A 332 3.23 -5.25 4.63
N ASN A 333 4.57 -5.27 4.52
CA ASN A 333 5.46 -4.48 5.35
C ASN A 333 5.63 -3.08 4.77
N ALA A 334 5.28 -2.05 5.55
CA ALA A 334 5.39 -0.66 5.16
C ALA A 334 6.81 -0.22 4.78
N LEU A 335 7.85 -0.89 5.29
CA LEU A 335 9.25 -0.58 4.95
C LEU A 335 9.72 -1.23 3.65
N THR A 336 9.00 -2.21 3.11
CA THR A 336 9.42 -2.92 1.89
C THR A 336 9.66 -2.00 0.70
N PRO A 337 8.83 -0.97 0.41
CA PRO A 337 9.15 0.00 -0.65
C PRO A 337 10.53 0.66 -0.48
N LEU A 338 10.93 0.98 0.76
CA LEU A 338 12.24 1.58 1.03
C LEU A 338 13.38 0.56 0.84
N TYR A 339 13.18 -0.68 1.30
CA TYR A 339 14.16 -1.75 1.08
C TYR A 339 14.35 -2.09 -0.40
N GLU A 340 13.28 -2.07 -1.19
CA GLU A 340 13.37 -2.23 -2.64
C GLU A 340 14.10 -1.03 -3.30
N MET A 341 13.88 0.19 -2.82
CA MET A 341 14.58 1.39 -3.30
C MET A 341 16.09 1.40 -2.93
N LEU A 342 16.51 0.68 -1.88
CA LEU A 342 17.93 0.49 -1.55
C LEU A 342 18.65 -0.43 -2.54
N LYS A 343 17.91 -1.31 -3.22
CA LYS A 343 18.50 -2.17 -4.26
C LYS A 343 18.88 -1.35 -5.48
N ALA A 344 19.89 -1.83 -6.20
CA ALA A 344 20.21 -1.26 -7.51
C ALA A 344 18.98 -1.39 -8.44
N PRO A 345 18.74 -0.40 -9.32
CA PRO A 345 17.79 -0.56 -10.41
C PRO A 345 18.04 -1.84 -11.21
N GLU A 346 16.98 -2.39 -11.81
CA GLU A 346 17.10 -3.62 -12.58
C GLU A 346 17.98 -3.41 -13.82
N GLN A 347 18.62 -4.48 -14.31
CA GLN A 347 19.48 -4.40 -15.48
C GLN A 347 18.72 -3.85 -16.69
N GLY A 348 19.25 -2.77 -17.29
CA GLY A 348 18.65 -2.10 -18.44
C GLY A 348 17.86 -0.84 -18.06
N GLU A 349 17.63 -0.58 -16.78
CA GLU A 349 17.03 0.67 -16.31
C GLU A 349 18.08 1.75 -16.15
N THR A 350 17.86 2.90 -16.79
CA THR A 350 18.65 4.12 -16.59
C THR A 350 18.03 4.96 -15.48
N LEU A 351 18.02 4.40 -14.26
CA LEU A 351 17.46 5.06 -13.07
C LEU A 351 18.56 5.34 -12.06
N ALA A 352 18.43 6.43 -11.31
CA ALA A 352 19.34 6.76 -10.22
C ALA A 352 18.68 6.48 -8.87
N SER A 353 19.42 5.90 -7.93
CA SER A 353 18.92 5.76 -6.56
C SER A 353 18.73 7.15 -5.92
N VAL A 354 17.69 7.28 -5.10
CA VAL A 354 17.52 8.47 -4.25
C VAL A 354 18.39 8.40 -2.99
N PHE A 355 18.82 7.19 -2.58
CA PHE A 355 19.63 7.00 -1.39
C PHE A 355 21.11 7.29 -1.66
N PRO A 356 21.80 7.98 -0.71
CA PRO A 356 23.24 8.17 -0.82
C PRO A 356 23.99 6.84 -0.73
N SER A 357 25.18 6.79 -1.34
CA SER A 357 26.03 5.61 -1.31
C SER A 357 26.36 5.16 0.11
N GLY A 358 26.24 3.85 0.37
CA GLY A 358 26.62 3.24 1.64
C GLY A 358 25.46 3.00 2.61
N ILE A 359 24.29 3.60 2.37
CA ILE A 359 23.07 3.34 3.15
C ILE A 359 22.59 1.90 2.94
N GLN A 360 22.19 1.26 4.03
CA GLN A 360 21.73 -0.12 4.08
C GLN A 360 20.45 -0.23 4.92
N GLU A 361 19.80 -1.40 4.90
CA GLU A 361 18.57 -1.64 5.65
C GLU A 361 18.72 -1.34 7.16
N LYS A 362 19.91 -1.59 7.73
CA LYS A 362 20.23 -1.29 9.14
C LYS A 362 20.18 0.20 9.51
N ASP A 363 20.18 1.10 8.52
CA ASP A 363 20.08 2.54 8.72
C ASP A 363 18.62 3.01 8.81
N ILE A 364 17.69 2.13 8.44
CA ILE A 364 16.25 2.28 8.62
C ILE A 364 15.89 1.50 9.90
N LEU A 365 15.89 2.19 11.03
CA LEU A 365 15.89 1.57 12.36
C LEU A 365 14.54 0.94 12.71
N ASP A 366 13.48 1.72 12.62
CA ASP A 366 12.12 1.29 12.93
C ASP A 366 11.06 2.19 12.26
N ILE A 367 9.82 1.70 12.28
CA ILE A 367 8.65 2.49 11.93
C ILE A 367 7.57 2.27 13.00
N ASN A 368 7.05 3.36 13.54
CA ASN A 368 5.92 3.39 14.46
C ASN A 368 4.76 4.17 13.83
N TYR A 369 3.59 4.10 14.46
CA TYR A 369 2.37 4.70 13.92
C TYR A 369 1.63 5.49 14.97
N ASP A 370 1.24 6.71 14.61
CA ASP A 370 0.22 7.49 15.32
C ASP A 370 -0.92 7.79 14.34
N HIS A 371 -2.07 7.15 14.55
CA HIS A 371 -3.17 7.13 13.59
C HIS A 371 -2.71 6.71 12.17
N ASN A 372 -2.74 7.63 11.20
CA ASN A 372 -2.29 7.45 9.82
C ASN A 372 -0.94 8.15 9.54
N THR A 373 -0.20 8.49 10.58
CA THR A 373 1.15 9.04 10.53
C THR A 373 2.15 7.92 10.77
N ALA A 374 2.97 7.63 9.77
CA ALA A 374 4.16 6.81 9.95
C ALA A 374 5.26 7.65 10.61
N ILE A 375 5.89 7.13 11.65
CA ILE A 375 7.01 7.74 12.35
C ILE A 375 8.22 6.87 12.02
N LEU A 376 9.03 7.30 11.06
CA LEU A 376 10.19 6.58 10.57
C LEU A 376 11.45 7.04 11.30
N ASN A 377 12.14 6.10 11.95
CA ASN A 377 13.37 6.35 12.67
C ASN A 377 14.59 5.92 11.84
N LEU A 378 15.56 6.82 11.69
CA LEU A 378 16.75 6.63 10.87
C LEU A 378 18.02 6.81 11.70
N SER A 379 19.09 6.11 11.32
CA SER A 379 20.37 6.11 12.06
C SER A 379 21.16 7.42 11.91
N ASP A 380 22.11 7.68 12.81
CA ASP A 380 23.08 8.78 12.62
C ASP A 380 23.86 8.61 11.31
N HIS A 381 24.26 7.38 10.97
CA HIS A 381 24.94 7.07 9.72
C HIS A 381 24.09 7.46 8.49
N PHE A 382 22.76 7.32 8.56
CA PHE A 382 21.86 7.83 7.54
C PHE A 382 22.04 9.33 7.34
N TYR A 383 21.93 10.11 8.42
CA TYR A 383 22.03 11.57 8.36
C TYR A 383 23.43 12.06 7.98
N GLU A 384 24.49 11.36 8.40
CA GLU A 384 25.87 11.66 7.98
C GLU A 384 26.03 11.53 6.46
N ALA A 385 25.49 10.47 5.85
CA ALA A 385 25.58 10.26 4.41
C ALA A 385 24.76 11.30 3.61
N VAL A 386 23.64 11.77 4.17
CA VAL A 386 22.81 12.82 3.56
C VAL A 386 23.54 14.16 3.51
N GLY A 387 24.49 14.41 4.43
CA GLY A 387 25.27 15.65 4.48
C GLY A 387 26.01 15.99 3.18
N ALA A 388 26.31 15.00 2.33
CA ALA A 388 26.99 15.17 1.05
C ALA A 388 26.04 15.43 -0.15
N LEU A 389 24.72 15.40 0.05
CA LEU A 389 23.74 15.59 -1.02
C LEU A 389 23.60 17.07 -1.40
N SER A 390 23.30 17.32 -2.68
CA SER A 390 22.80 18.61 -3.14
C SER A 390 21.34 18.81 -2.73
N ASP A 391 20.87 20.06 -2.76
CA ASP A 391 19.48 20.42 -2.43
C ASP A 391 18.44 19.61 -3.21
N THR A 392 18.69 19.40 -4.52
CA THR A 392 17.83 18.59 -5.39
C THR A 392 17.82 17.12 -4.95
N ALA A 393 18.99 16.55 -4.66
CA ALA A 393 19.10 15.15 -4.25
C ALA A 393 18.52 14.92 -2.84
N GLU A 394 18.69 15.87 -1.92
CA GLU A 394 18.02 15.88 -0.60
C GLU A 394 16.50 15.85 -0.77
N THR A 395 15.96 16.70 -1.65
CA THR A 395 14.53 16.78 -1.93
C THR A 395 14.01 15.48 -2.55
N GLN A 396 14.73 14.89 -3.50
CA GLN A 396 14.39 13.60 -4.11
C GLN A 396 14.45 12.45 -3.08
N LEU A 397 15.44 12.41 -2.20
CA LEU A 397 15.53 11.44 -1.12
C LEU A 397 14.31 11.50 -0.20
N VAL A 398 14.03 12.69 0.35
CA VAL A 398 12.95 12.87 1.31
C VAL A 398 11.61 12.52 0.69
N TYR A 399 11.27 13.13 -0.45
CA TYR A 399 9.97 12.86 -1.08
C TYR A 399 9.90 11.49 -1.76
N GLY A 400 11.02 10.87 -2.12
CA GLY A 400 11.08 9.48 -2.54
C GLY A 400 10.60 8.56 -1.42
N MET A 401 11.16 8.71 -0.21
CA MET A 401 10.72 7.93 0.96
C MET A 401 9.28 8.24 1.35
N VAL A 402 8.90 9.51 1.42
CA VAL A 402 7.53 9.92 1.80
C VAL A 402 6.49 9.41 0.80
N ASN A 403 6.76 9.52 -0.51
CA ASN A 403 5.85 9.02 -1.53
C ASN A 403 5.77 7.49 -1.52
N ALA A 404 6.89 6.79 -1.31
CA ALA A 404 6.90 5.33 -1.19
C ALA A 404 6.07 4.83 0.00
N LEU A 405 6.25 5.43 1.17
CA LEU A 405 5.51 5.08 2.38
C LEU A 405 4.02 5.44 2.27
N THR A 406 3.68 6.57 1.64
CA THR A 406 2.27 6.98 1.47
C THR A 406 1.55 6.28 0.31
N ASP A 407 2.28 5.57 -0.56
CA ASP A 407 1.69 4.58 -1.48
C ASP A 407 1.34 3.26 -0.77
N HIS A 408 2.00 2.98 0.34
CA HIS A 408 1.65 1.85 1.18
C HIS A 408 0.33 2.15 1.90
N GLY A 409 -0.61 1.20 1.80
CA GLY A 409 -1.98 1.41 2.26
C GLY A 409 -2.07 1.77 3.74
N GLY A 410 -2.76 2.87 4.05
CA GLY A 410 -3.02 3.30 5.42
C GLY A 410 -2.08 4.37 5.99
N ILE A 411 -1.09 4.84 5.23
CA ILE A 411 -0.20 5.93 5.64
C ILE A 411 -0.52 7.19 4.83
N SER A 412 -0.83 8.29 5.51
CA SER A 412 -1.14 9.58 4.87
C SER A 412 -0.03 10.62 5.01
N ARG A 413 0.88 10.43 5.98
CA ARG A 413 1.98 11.35 6.28
C ARG A 413 3.11 10.65 7.01
N VAL A 414 4.30 11.22 6.93
CA VAL A 414 5.52 10.62 7.48
C VAL A 414 6.28 11.63 8.34
N VAL A 415 6.66 11.24 9.54
CA VAL A 415 7.62 11.95 10.39
C VAL A 415 8.97 11.25 10.26
N LEU A 416 10.04 12.01 10.09
CA LEU A 416 11.41 11.50 10.02
C LEU A 416 12.15 11.85 11.32
N LEU A 417 12.72 10.85 11.97
CA LEU A 417 13.50 10.99 13.19
C LEU A 417 14.96 10.56 12.97
N GLN A 418 15.87 11.21 13.70
CA GLN A 418 17.26 10.77 13.84
C GLN A 418 17.43 10.13 15.22
N ASN A 419 17.64 8.81 15.27
CA ASN A 419 17.79 8.05 16.52
C ASN A 419 16.72 8.42 17.58
N GLY A 420 15.46 8.49 17.13
CA GLY A 420 14.30 8.82 17.97
C GLY A 420 14.09 10.32 18.25
N GLN A 421 14.92 11.21 17.73
CA GLN A 421 14.82 12.66 17.93
C GLN A 421 14.34 13.40 16.68
N THR A 422 13.53 14.43 16.87
CA THR A 422 13.08 15.32 15.78
C THR A 422 14.18 16.30 15.38
N ARG A 423 14.14 16.78 14.12
CA ARG A 423 15.06 17.78 13.59
C ARG A 423 14.34 18.85 12.78
N ASP A 424 14.97 20.00 12.61
CA ASP A 424 14.44 21.10 11.79
C ASP A 424 14.49 20.75 10.31
N LEU A 425 15.68 20.38 9.84
CA LEU A 425 16.00 20.09 8.45
C LEU A 425 16.48 18.65 8.30
N MET A 426 16.26 18.09 7.12
CA MET A 426 16.89 16.84 6.71
C MET A 426 18.40 17.02 6.57
N ASN A 427 18.82 18.03 5.79
CA ASN A 427 20.18 18.53 5.75
C ASN A 427 20.20 20.06 5.65
N GLN A 428 19.84 20.60 4.48
CA GLN A 428 19.88 22.05 4.22
C GLN A 428 18.57 22.59 3.63
N THR A 429 17.83 21.75 2.90
CA THR A 429 16.72 22.20 2.05
C THR A 429 15.35 21.85 2.63
N VAL A 430 15.17 20.61 3.09
CA VAL A 430 13.83 20.10 3.41
C VAL A 430 13.58 20.18 4.91
N VAL A 431 12.56 20.95 5.30
CA VAL A 431 12.10 21.04 6.69
C VAL A 431 11.38 19.75 7.08
N ILE A 432 11.88 19.04 8.09
CA ILE A 432 11.33 17.77 8.61
C ILE A 432 10.82 17.88 10.04
N ALA A 433 10.75 19.09 10.60
CA ALA A 433 10.21 19.34 11.94
C ALA A 433 8.74 18.91 12.09
N LYS A 434 8.00 18.76 10.99
CA LYS A 434 6.57 18.40 10.97
C LYS A 434 6.32 17.20 10.06
N PRO A 435 5.20 16.49 10.24
CA PRO A 435 4.82 15.40 9.35
C PRO A 435 4.77 15.87 7.90
N LEU A 436 5.47 15.16 7.03
CA LEU A 436 5.55 15.38 5.60
C LEU A 436 4.40 14.67 4.90
N LEU A 437 3.78 15.37 3.94
CA LEU A 437 2.74 14.82 3.09
C LEU A 437 3.35 14.31 1.80
N ARG A 438 2.64 13.37 1.16
CA ARG A 438 2.90 12.98 -0.22
C ARG A 438 3.05 14.22 -1.11
N ASN A 439 4.01 14.20 -2.02
CA ASN A 439 4.23 15.25 -3.01
C ASN A 439 4.11 14.70 -4.43
N PRO A 440 2.88 14.63 -4.99
CA PRO A 440 2.65 14.19 -6.37
C PRO A 440 3.31 15.10 -7.41
N GLY A 441 3.58 16.37 -7.08
CA GLY A 441 4.24 17.31 -7.99
C GLY A 441 5.71 16.97 -8.25
N MET A 442 6.33 16.16 -7.38
CA MET A 442 7.68 15.62 -7.58
C MET A 442 7.71 14.39 -8.47
N ILE A 443 6.56 13.78 -8.79
CA ILE A 443 6.51 12.55 -9.59
C ILE A 443 6.41 12.94 -11.06
N SER A 444 7.34 12.44 -11.89
CA SER A 444 7.30 12.65 -13.32
C SER A 444 6.01 12.07 -13.90
N LYS A 445 5.39 12.81 -14.83
CA LYS A 445 4.28 12.28 -15.61
C LYS A 445 4.87 11.33 -16.65
N GLN A 446 4.47 10.06 -16.58
CA GLN A 446 4.79 9.07 -17.61
C GLN A 446 4.03 9.36 -18.90
#